data_AF-A0AAW0B6N6-F1
#
_entry.id   AF-A0AAW0B6N6-F1
#
_cell.length_a   1.000
_cell.length_b   1.000
_cell.length_c   1.000
_cell.angle_alpha   90.00
_cell.angle_beta   90.00
_cell.angle_gamma   90.00
#
_symmetry.space_group_name_H-M   'P 1'
#
loop_
_entity.id
_entity.type
_entity.pdbx_description
1 polymer ?
#
loop_
_entity_poly.entity_id
_entity_poly.type
_entity_poly.pdbx_seq_one_letter_code
_entity_poly.pdbx_strand_id
1 'polypeptide(L)'
;MLIPLLLIYPLRPSSQHSEFAEPFTHIPCTGIPLEWDPQTFWETYPFQMHSPSSKRRPKYDLILSESPRGAKDCRGFVGSAACCPQCSELSLDISIIKERASRSFEHVHDHDDLSVTQLRAKVKSVKETLNELKLKSLDLAESADRAHKRLDEHADVMQFLGDNAYRIPAIHRLLCNASANGWSPTRTLQHFDLAVLLSELGGGGAVYALNHSIFTLPSRNTIRPYRREANLMPSINGVGAAEISRNIAALFGPRESHSDQASRVEEEDDPYGFSLSFDEVAAERRIDYFPETDEMGGFWG
;
A
#
# COMPACT_ATOMS: atom_id res chain seq x y z
N MET A 1 -49.84 -23.61 -1.59
CA MET A 1 -50.89 -22.80 -0.94
C MET A 1 -50.90 -21.47 -1.67
N LEU A 2 -51.76 -21.33 -2.68
CA LEU A 2 -51.85 -20.15 -3.55
C LEU A 2 -52.78 -19.15 -2.86
N ILE A 3 -52.30 -17.93 -2.61
CA ILE A 3 -53.11 -16.84 -2.05
C ILE A 3 -53.58 -15.98 -3.24
N PRO A 4 -54.88 -15.91 -3.57
CA PRO A 4 -55.39 -14.96 -4.54
C PRO A 4 -55.65 -13.63 -3.81
N LEU A 5 -54.82 -12.62 -4.08
CA LEU A 5 -55.05 -11.26 -3.61
C LEU A 5 -55.87 -10.49 -4.66
N LEU A 6 -57.17 -10.41 -4.41
CA LEU A 6 -58.12 -9.58 -5.17
C LEU A 6 -57.99 -8.11 -4.74
N LEU A 7 -57.58 -7.25 -5.68
CA LEU A 7 -57.80 -5.81 -5.63
C LEU A 7 -58.57 -5.40 -6.88
N ILE A 8 -59.86 -5.13 -6.67
CA ILE A 8 -60.80 -4.68 -7.69
C ILE A 8 -60.58 -3.18 -7.88
N TYR A 9 -60.10 -2.78 -9.06
CA TYR A 9 -60.20 -1.38 -9.52
C TYR A 9 -61.32 -1.26 -10.55
N PRO A 10 -62.10 -0.16 -10.52
CA PRO A 10 -63.24 0.03 -11.40
C PRO A 10 -62.78 0.22 -12.85
N LEU A 11 -63.35 -0.57 -13.76
CA LEU A 11 -63.28 -0.35 -15.20
C LEU A 11 -63.74 1.09 -15.50
N ARG A 12 -62.88 1.87 -16.19
CA ARG A 12 -63.27 3.18 -16.71
C ARG A 12 -64.47 2.99 -17.66
N PRO A 13 -65.61 3.65 -17.45
CA PRO A 13 -66.72 3.59 -18.38
C PRO A 13 -66.32 4.30 -19.68
N SER A 14 -66.19 3.53 -20.76
CA SER A 14 -65.98 4.04 -22.10
C SER A 14 -67.22 4.81 -22.55
N SER A 15 -67.04 6.09 -22.86
CA SER A 15 -68.05 7.00 -23.41
C SER A 15 -68.64 6.45 -24.70
N GLN A 16 -69.96 6.31 -24.70
CA GLN A 16 -70.79 5.85 -25.81
C GLN A 16 -70.86 6.92 -26.91
N HIS A 17 -70.49 6.56 -28.13
CA HIS A 17 -70.98 7.22 -29.35
C HIS A 17 -71.40 6.15 -30.38
N SER A 18 -72.54 6.44 -30.99
CA SER A 18 -73.39 5.67 -31.90
C SER A 18 -72.74 5.48 -33.29
N GLU A 19 -73.24 4.77 -34.30
CA GLU A 19 -74.40 3.90 -34.59
C GLU A 19 -74.11 3.27 -35.98
N PHE A 20 -74.63 2.06 -36.25
CA PHE A 20 -74.61 1.33 -37.54
C PHE A 20 -73.25 0.88 -38.11
N ALA A 21 -72.73 -0.22 -37.56
CA ALA A 21 -71.86 -1.15 -38.27
C ALA A 21 -72.35 -2.59 -38.01
N GLU A 22 -72.22 -3.45 -39.01
CA GLU A 22 -72.57 -4.88 -38.97
C GLU A 22 -72.09 -5.57 -37.68
N PRO A 23 -72.76 -6.64 -37.20
CA PRO A 23 -72.39 -7.33 -35.98
C PRO A 23 -71.05 -8.08 -36.14
N PHE A 24 -69.94 -7.34 -36.13
CA PHE A 24 -68.63 -7.91 -35.91
C PHE A 24 -68.65 -8.49 -34.51
N THR A 25 -68.52 -9.81 -34.42
CA THR A 25 -68.32 -10.52 -33.16
C THR A 25 -67.00 -10.07 -32.58
N HIS A 26 -67.02 -9.01 -31.77
CA HIS A 26 -65.86 -8.52 -31.06
C HIS A 26 -65.47 -9.56 -30.00
N ILE A 27 -64.47 -10.38 -30.30
CA ILE A 27 -63.89 -11.30 -29.33
C ILE A 27 -63.06 -10.46 -28.35
N PRO A 28 -63.22 -10.59 -27.02
CA PRO A 28 -62.42 -9.84 -26.07
C PRO A 28 -60.94 -10.23 -26.21
N CYS A 29 -60.05 -9.25 -26.22
CA CYS A 29 -58.62 -9.48 -26.27
C CYS A 29 -58.17 -10.13 -24.96
N THR A 30 -57.66 -11.37 -25.05
CA THR A 30 -57.14 -12.07 -23.87
C THR A 30 -55.72 -11.65 -23.53
N GLY A 31 -55.13 -10.66 -24.20
CA GLY A 31 -53.79 -10.19 -23.85
C GLY A 31 -52.68 -11.25 -24.04
N ILE A 32 -51.57 -11.11 -23.32
CA ILE A 32 -50.45 -12.07 -23.33
C ILE A 32 -50.14 -12.57 -21.91
N PRO A 33 -49.95 -13.90 -21.71
CA PRO A 33 -49.49 -14.42 -20.43
C PRO A 33 -48.04 -13.99 -20.18
N LEU A 34 -47.76 -13.52 -18.96
CA LEU A 34 -46.37 -13.30 -18.55
C LEU A 34 -45.74 -14.63 -18.17
N GLU A 35 -44.85 -15.14 -19.04
CA GLU A 35 -44.08 -16.34 -18.77
C GLU A 35 -42.91 -16.07 -17.82
N TRP A 36 -43.23 -16.05 -16.53
CA TRP A 36 -42.25 -15.93 -15.45
C TRP A 36 -42.42 -17.06 -14.44
N ASP A 37 -41.31 -17.54 -13.87
CA ASP A 37 -41.39 -18.58 -12.84
C ASP A 37 -42.14 -18.04 -11.61
N PRO A 38 -43.29 -18.64 -11.22
CA PRO A 38 -44.10 -18.13 -10.13
C PRO A 38 -43.41 -18.21 -8.77
N GLN A 39 -42.44 -19.12 -8.58
CA GLN A 39 -41.74 -19.27 -7.31
C GLN A 39 -40.74 -18.13 -7.07
N THR A 40 -40.16 -17.59 -8.14
CA THR A 40 -39.10 -16.59 -8.08
C THR A 40 -39.52 -15.22 -8.61
N PHE A 41 -40.75 -15.08 -9.12
CA PHE A 41 -41.27 -13.84 -9.72
C PHE A 41 -41.04 -12.61 -8.84
N TRP A 42 -41.38 -12.69 -7.56
CA TRP A 42 -41.25 -11.58 -6.60
C TRP A 42 -39.81 -11.13 -6.36
N GLU A 43 -38.86 -12.03 -6.58
CA GLU A 43 -37.45 -11.79 -6.32
C GLU A 43 -36.70 -11.35 -7.58
N THR A 44 -37.11 -11.87 -8.73
CA THR A 44 -36.41 -11.72 -10.01
C THR A 44 -37.04 -10.70 -10.94
N TYR A 45 -38.32 -10.33 -10.75
CA TYR A 45 -38.94 -9.28 -11.53
C TYR A 45 -38.58 -7.87 -11.02
N PRO A 46 -38.21 -6.91 -11.87
CA PRO A 46 -37.84 -5.55 -11.47
C PRO A 46 -39.09 -4.67 -11.26
N PHE A 47 -39.76 -4.80 -10.11
CA PHE A 47 -41.00 -4.05 -9.82
C PHE A 47 -40.83 -2.52 -9.88
N GLN A 48 -39.62 -2.02 -9.65
CA GLN A 48 -39.27 -0.60 -9.63
C GLN A 48 -39.54 0.08 -10.97
N MET A 49 -39.45 -0.65 -12.09
CA MET A 49 -39.73 -0.11 -13.42
C MET A 49 -41.19 0.38 -13.58
N HIS A 50 -42.11 -0.09 -12.74
CA HIS A 50 -43.52 0.37 -12.75
C HIS A 50 -43.72 1.69 -12.01
N SER A 51 -42.72 2.15 -11.25
CA SER A 51 -42.79 3.40 -10.51
C SER A 51 -43.14 4.58 -11.43
N PRO A 52 -44.01 5.52 -11.02
CA PRO A 52 -44.24 6.80 -11.71
C PRO A 52 -42.97 7.57 -12.05
N SER A 53 -41.94 7.42 -11.23
CA SER A 53 -40.65 8.08 -11.42
C SER A 53 -39.71 7.36 -12.39
N SER A 54 -40.03 6.14 -12.82
CA SER A 54 -39.09 5.38 -13.66
C SER A 54 -39.00 5.98 -15.06
N LYS A 55 -37.78 6.06 -15.59
CA LYS A 55 -37.52 6.55 -16.96
C LYS A 55 -37.99 5.54 -18.01
N ARG A 56 -38.02 4.25 -17.66
CA ARG A 56 -38.33 3.14 -18.57
C ARG A 56 -39.54 2.37 -18.06
N ARG A 57 -40.69 3.03 -18.11
CA ARG A 57 -41.94 2.38 -17.72
C ARG A 57 -42.36 1.38 -18.78
N PRO A 58 -42.69 0.14 -18.39
CA PRO A 58 -43.23 -0.81 -19.35
C PRO A 58 -44.57 -0.31 -19.89
N LYS A 59 -44.85 -0.67 -21.15
CA LYS A 59 -46.11 -0.36 -21.85
C LYS A 59 -47.30 -1.22 -21.38
N TYR A 60 -47.13 -1.92 -20.26
CA TYR A 60 -48.14 -2.73 -19.61
C TYR A 60 -48.16 -2.43 -18.12
N ASP A 61 -49.32 -2.65 -17.49
CA ASP A 61 -49.44 -2.61 -16.04
C ASP A 61 -49.40 -4.03 -15.48
N LEU A 62 -48.67 -4.20 -14.38
CA LEU A 62 -48.76 -5.43 -13.59
C LEU A 62 -50.03 -5.38 -12.74
N ILE A 63 -51.10 -5.95 -13.26
CA ILE A 63 -52.30 -6.23 -12.46
C ILE A 63 -52.19 -7.68 -12.00
N LEU A 64 -52.20 -7.90 -10.68
CA LEU A 64 -52.14 -9.23 -10.03
C LEU A 64 -53.49 -9.99 -10.12
N SER A 65 -54.26 -9.76 -11.20
CA SER A 65 -55.57 -10.38 -11.42
C SER A 65 -55.43 -11.67 -12.24
N GLU A 66 -56.40 -12.57 -12.11
CA GLU A 66 -56.59 -13.77 -12.94
C GLU A 66 -56.95 -13.43 -14.40
N SER A 67 -57.28 -12.17 -14.67
CA SER A 67 -57.55 -11.67 -16.03
C SER A 67 -56.25 -11.54 -16.82
N PRO A 68 -56.21 -11.98 -18.08
CA PRO A 68 -54.98 -11.98 -18.84
C PRO A 68 -54.63 -10.57 -19.34
N ARG A 69 -53.33 -10.31 -19.48
CA ARG A 69 -52.73 -8.97 -19.35
C ARG A 69 -52.73 -8.20 -20.67
N GLY A 70 -53.25 -6.97 -20.64
CA GLY A 70 -53.26 -6.08 -21.79
C GLY A 70 -52.12 -5.05 -21.76
N ALA A 71 -51.65 -4.63 -22.93
CA ALA A 71 -50.95 -3.36 -23.08
C ALA A 71 -51.81 -2.21 -22.53
N LYS A 72 -51.19 -1.13 -22.05
CA LYS A 72 -51.90 0.09 -21.60
C LYS A 72 -52.82 0.65 -22.69
N ASP A 73 -52.40 0.51 -23.94
CA ASP A 73 -53.15 0.94 -25.12
C ASP A 73 -53.98 -0.20 -25.75
N CYS A 74 -54.27 -1.27 -25.00
CA CYS A 74 -55.12 -2.36 -25.48
C CYS A 74 -56.55 -1.86 -25.67
N ARG A 75 -57.10 -2.07 -26.88
CA ARG A 75 -58.49 -1.69 -27.22
C ARG A 75 -59.54 -2.67 -26.68
N GLY A 76 -59.12 -3.77 -26.04
CA GLY A 76 -60.01 -4.74 -25.41
C GLY A 76 -60.67 -5.75 -26.34
N PHE A 77 -60.58 -5.61 -27.67
CA PHE A 77 -61.24 -6.50 -28.63
C PHE A 77 -60.34 -6.87 -29.82
N VAL A 78 -60.59 -8.05 -30.38
CA VAL A 78 -59.88 -8.67 -31.51
C VAL A 78 -60.88 -9.30 -32.47
N GLY A 79 -60.56 -9.31 -33.77
CA GLY A 79 -61.43 -9.89 -34.80
C GLY A 79 -61.40 -11.42 -34.80
N SER A 80 -60.24 -12.01 -35.04
CA SER A 80 -60.07 -13.48 -35.11
C SER A 80 -58.83 -14.02 -34.37
N ALA A 81 -57.92 -13.14 -33.93
CA ALA A 81 -56.71 -13.52 -33.21
C ALA A 81 -56.96 -13.62 -31.69
N ALA A 82 -56.12 -14.39 -30.99
CA ALA A 82 -56.20 -14.50 -29.52
C ALA A 82 -55.78 -13.20 -28.80
N CYS A 83 -54.87 -12.41 -29.38
CA CYS A 83 -54.39 -11.16 -28.80
C CYS A 83 -54.32 -10.03 -29.84
N CYS A 84 -54.48 -8.78 -29.39
CA CYS A 84 -54.38 -7.62 -30.29
C CYS A 84 -52.89 -7.33 -30.61
N PRO A 85 -52.57 -6.66 -31.73
CA PRO A 85 -51.20 -6.37 -32.13
C PRO A 85 -50.37 -5.71 -31.02
N GLN A 86 -50.96 -4.75 -30.30
CA GLN A 86 -50.31 -4.06 -29.17
C GLN A 86 -49.94 -5.02 -28.03
N CYS A 87 -50.79 -6.00 -27.73
CA CYS A 87 -50.46 -7.01 -26.73
C CYS A 87 -49.42 -8.00 -27.25
N SER A 88 -49.44 -8.33 -28.54
CA SER A 88 -48.46 -9.22 -29.18
C SER A 88 -47.03 -8.70 -29.12
N GLU A 89 -46.85 -7.39 -29.29
CA GLU A 89 -45.55 -6.71 -29.21
C GLU A 89 -44.92 -6.78 -27.81
N LEU A 90 -45.74 -6.89 -26.74
CA LEU A 90 -45.24 -6.98 -25.36
C LEU A 90 -44.41 -8.24 -25.10
N SER A 91 -44.58 -9.29 -25.90
CA SER A 91 -43.80 -10.53 -25.75
C SER A 91 -42.29 -10.26 -25.87
N LEU A 92 -41.89 -9.34 -26.76
CA LEU A 92 -40.51 -8.92 -26.93
C LEU A 92 -40.02 -8.09 -25.73
N ASP A 93 -40.84 -7.15 -25.26
CA ASP A 93 -40.49 -6.33 -24.09
C ASP A 93 -40.31 -7.21 -22.84
N ILE A 94 -41.20 -8.19 -22.64
CA ILE A 94 -41.15 -9.15 -21.54
C ILE A 94 -39.88 -10.01 -21.63
N SER A 95 -39.52 -10.50 -22.82
CA SER A 95 -38.33 -11.32 -23.00
C SER A 95 -37.05 -10.54 -22.71
N ILE A 96 -36.99 -9.26 -23.12
CA ILE A 96 -35.88 -8.35 -22.79
C ILE A 96 -35.78 -8.13 -21.27
N ILE A 97 -36.90 -7.91 -20.58
CA ILE A 97 -36.90 -7.72 -19.12
C ILE A 97 -36.45 -8.99 -18.41
N LYS A 98 -36.92 -10.16 -18.86
CA LYS A 98 -36.51 -11.47 -18.34
C LYS A 98 -35.03 -11.74 -18.55
N GLU A 99 -34.52 -11.43 -19.73
CA GLU A 99 -33.10 -11.54 -20.03
C GLU A 99 -32.27 -10.63 -19.10
N ARG A 100 -32.66 -9.35 -18.94
CA ARG A 100 -31.95 -8.42 -18.04
C ARG A 100 -31.99 -8.88 -16.58
N ALA A 101 -33.12 -9.37 -16.11
CA ALA A 101 -33.28 -9.92 -14.77
C ALA A 101 -32.38 -11.16 -14.51
N SER A 102 -32.05 -11.90 -15.57
CA SER A 102 -31.16 -13.07 -15.48
C SER A 102 -29.66 -12.75 -15.50
N ARG A 103 -29.28 -11.54 -15.94
CA ARG A 103 -27.88 -11.10 -16.00
C ARG A 103 -27.34 -10.72 -14.61
N SER A 104 -26.02 -10.67 -14.45
CA SER A 104 -25.42 -10.06 -13.26
C SER A 104 -25.76 -8.57 -13.18
N PHE A 105 -25.93 -8.05 -11.96
CA PHE A 105 -26.26 -6.63 -11.72
C PHE A 105 -25.20 -5.67 -12.30
N GLU A 106 -23.97 -6.14 -12.52
CA GLU A 106 -22.87 -5.37 -13.10
C GLU A 106 -23.12 -4.99 -14.57
N HIS A 107 -23.93 -5.77 -15.28
CA HIS A 107 -24.22 -5.57 -16.70
C HIS A 107 -25.52 -4.78 -16.92
N VAL A 108 -26.20 -4.37 -15.85
CA VAL A 108 -27.46 -3.63 -15.89
C VAL A 108 -27.18 -2.20 -15.41
N HIS A 109 -27.16 -1.26 -16.36
CA HIS A 109 -26.79 0.12 -16.09
C HIS A 109 -27.87 0.92 -15.37
N ASP A 110 -29.15 0.62 -15.62
CA ASP A 110 -30.27 1.34 -15.02
C ASP A 110 -30.69 0.69 -13.70
N HIS A 111 -30.86 1.50 -12.66
CA HIS A 111 -31.25 1.02 -11.34
C HIS A 111 -32.70 0.54 -11.30
N ASP A 112 -33.56 1.11 -12.14
CA ASP A 112 -34.99 0.73 -12.21
C ASP A 112 -35.19 -0.65 -12.84
N ASP A 113 -34.21 -1.12 -13.63
CA ASP A 113 -34.22 -2.41 -14.32
C ASP A 113 -33.72 -3.56 -13.41
N LEU A 114 -33.22 -3.26 -12.20
CA LEU A 114 -32.67 -4.26 -11.29
C LEU A 114 -33.78 -4.97 -10.51
N SER A 115 -33.71 -6.30 -10.48
CA SER A 115 -34.54 -7.13 -9.61
C SER A 115 -34.15 -7.00 -8.13
N VAL A 116 -35.00 -7.50 -7.23
CA VAL A 116 -34.70 -7.52 -5.78
C VAL A 116 -33.45 -8.35 -5.48
N THR A 117 -33.25 -9.47 -6.17
CA THR A 117 -32.05 -10.30 -6.01
C THR A 117 -30.80 -9.58 -6.48
N GLN A 118 -30.87 -8.91 -7.64
CA GLN A 118 -29.77 -8.10 -8.17
C GLN A 118 -29.46 -6.91 -7.25
N LEU A 119 -30.47 -6.22 -6.69
CA LEU A 119 -30.29 -5.14 -5.72
C LEU A 119 -29.62 -5.64 -4.43
N ARG A 120 -30.04 -6.79 -3.89
CA ARG A 120 -29.40 -7.41 -2.72
C ARG A 120 -27.93 -7.76 -3.01
N ALA A 121 -27.65 -8.34 -4.17
CA ALA A 121 -26.28 -8.64 -4.62
C ALA A 121 -25.43 -7.37 -4.73
N LYS A 122 -25.98 -6.29 -5.33
CA LYS A 122 -25.33 -4.99 -5.42
C LYS A 122 -25.03 -4.38 -4.05
N VAL A 123 -25.99 -4.43 -3.11
CA VAL A 123 -25.79 -3.95 -1.73
C VAL A 123 -24.70 -4.75 -1.03
N LYS A 124 -24.65 -6.07 -1.22
CA LYS A 124 -23.60 -6.93 -0.65
C LYS A 124 -22.23 -6.56 -1.22
N SER A 125 -22.10 -6.45 -2.54
CA SER A 125 -20.85 -6.05 -3.21
C SER A 125 -20.36 -4.67 -2.74
N VAL A 126 -21.25 -3.68 -2.67
CA VAL A 126 -20.91 -2.33 -2.15
C VAL A 126 -20.43 -2.38 -0.70
N LYS A 127 -21.05 -3.23 0.15
CA LYS A 127 -20.61 -3.41 1.55
C LYS A 127 -19.22 -4.05 1.63
N GLU A 128 -18.93 -5.02 0.77
CA GLU A 128 -17.61 -5.66 0.70
C GLU A 128 -16.54 -4.63 0.31
N THR A 129 -16.77 -3.85 -0.75
CA THR A 129 -15.86 -2.76 -1.15
C THR A 129 -15.69 -1.71 -0.05
N LEU A 130 -16.78 -1.34 0.65
CA LEU A 130 -16.71 -0.41 1.77
C LEU A 130 -15.81 -0.94 2.90
N ASN A 131 -15.92 -2.23 3.23
CA ASN A 131 -15.10 -2.84 4.27
C ASN A 131 -13.63 -2.93 3.85
N GLU A 132 -13.34 -3.26 2.60
CA GLU A 132 -11.97 -3.23 2.05
C GLU A 132 -11.35 -1.83 2.15
N LEU A 133 -12.10 -0.79 1.78
CA LEU A 133 -11.63 0.60 1.88
C LEU A 133 -11.43 1.03 3.33
N LYS A 134 -12.28 0.60 4.27
CA LYS A 134 -12.08 0.84 5.70
C LYS A 134 -10.78 0.23 6.22
N LEU A 135 -10.51 -1.03 5.88
CA LEU A 135 -9.26 -1.70 6.24
C LEU A 135 -8.04 -0.95 5.69
N LYS A 136 -8.06 -0.59 4.40
CA LYS A 136 -7.00 0.22 3.79
C LYS A 136 -6.80 1.56 4.49
N SER A 137 -7.88 2.22 4.94
CA SER A 137 -7.75 3.49 5.67
C SER A 137 -7.12 3.31 7.04
N LEU A 138 -7.39 2.19 7.73
CA LEU A 138 -6.76 1.86 9.02
C LEU A 138 -5.27 1.57 8.84
N ASP A 139 -4.91 0.77 7.85
CA ASP A 139 -3.49 0.47 7.55
C ASP A 139 -2.70 1.75 7.24
N LEU A 140 -3.30 2.67 6.49
CA LEU A 140 -2.71 3.98 6.19
C LEU A 140 -2.58 4.86 7.44
N ALA A 141 -3.59 4.88 8.31
CA ALA A 141 -3.53 5.62 9.57
C ALA A 141 -2.42 5.09 10.47
N GLU A 142 -2.32 3.77 10.66
CA GLU A 142 -1.23 3.18 11.44
C GLU A 142 0.15 3.44 10.81
N SER A 143 0.24 3.41 9.48
CA SER A 143 1.48 3.74 8.77
C SER A 143 1.89 5.19 9.01
N ALA A 144 0.94 6.12 8.97
CA ALA A 144 1.16 7.53 9.27
C ALA A 144 1.58 7.74 10.73
N ASP A 145 0.98 7.03 11.68
CA ASP A 145 1.35 7.08 13.10
C ASP A 145 2.78 6.56 13.32
N ARG A 146 3.15 5.44 12.67
CA ARG A 146 4.53 4.92 12.70
C ARG A 146 5.52 5.92 12.11
N ALA A 147 5.15 6.61 11.03
CA ALA A 147 6.00 7.64 10.43
C ALA A 147 6.17 8.86 11.34
N HIS A 148 5.09 9.32 11.99
CA HIS A 148 5.16 10.41 12.98
C HIS A 148 6.07 10.04 14.16
N LYS A 149 5.91 8.85 14.74
CA LYS A 149 6.78 8.39 15.84
C LYS A 149 8.26 8.41 15.45
N ARG A 150 8.60 7.99 14.22
CA ARG A 150 9.98 8.06 13.73
C ARG A 150 10.46 9.50 13.55
N LEU A 151 9.60 10.40 13.09
CA LEU A 151 9.94 11.82 12.99
C LEU A 151 10.21 12.43 14.37
N ASP A 152 9.40 12.08 15.38
CA ASP A 152 9.59 12.52 16.76
C ASP A 152 10.92 11.97 17.33
N GLU A 153 11.21 10.67 17.16
CA GLU A 153 12.48 10.07 17.55
C GLU A 153 13.69 10.76 16.88
N HIS A 154 13.56 11.12 15.59
CA HIS A 154 14.60 11.87 14.89
C HIS A 154 14.74 13.31 15.40
N ALA A 155 13.63 13.97 15.73
CA ALA A 155 13.64 15.30 16.31
C ALA A 155 14.35 15.29 17.67
N ASP A 156 14.10 14.29 18.51
CA ASP A 156 14.77 14.10 19.81
C ASP A 156 16.28 13.91 19.65
N VAL A 157 16.72 13.09 18.67
CA VAL A 157 18.15 12.91 18.37
C VAL A 157 18.78 14.22 17.91
N MET A 158 18.13 14.95 17.00
CA MET A 158 18.64 16.22 16.49
C MET A 158 18.69 17.29 17.60
N GLN A 159 17.69 17.33 18.48
CA GLN A 159 17.68 18.19 19.64
C GLN A 159 18.82 17.84 20.60
N PHE A 160 19.01 16.56 20.93
CA PHE A 160 20.12 16.11 21.77
C PHE A 160 21.48 16.49 21.18
N LEU A 161 21.67 16.33 19.86
CA LEU A 161 22.89 16.75 19.18
C LEU A 161 23.08 18.27 19.20
N GLY A 162 22.00 19.05 19.11
CA GLY A 162 22.01 20.51 19.26
C GLY A 162 22.37 20.94 20.69
N ASP A 163 21.74 20.36 21.70
CA ASP A 163 21.97 20.68 23.11
C ASP A 163 23.38 20.30 23.57
N ASN A 164 23.96 19.24 22.99
CA ASN A 164 25.32 18.78 23.26
C ASN A 164 26.37 19.28 22.24
N ALA A 165 26.01 20.22 21.36
CA ALA A 165 26.87 20.70 20.27
C ALA A 165 28.24 21.23 20.74
N TYR A 166 28.32 21.73 21.99
CA TYR A 166 29.58 22.17 22.59
C TYR A 166 30.60 21.06 22.84
N ARG A 167 30.19 19.78 22.89
CA ARG A 167 31.10 18.65 23.17
C ARG A 167 31.68 17.99 21.93
N ILE A 168 31.07 18.14 20.75
CA ILE A 168 31.64 17.61 19.49
C ILE A 168 31.41 18.59 18.31
N PRO A 169 32.15 19.73 18.28
CA PRO A 169 31.97 20.77 17.26
C PRO A 169 32.12 20.28 15.81
N ALA A 170 32.93 19.23 15.60
CA ALA A 170 33.19 18.66 14.28
C ALA A 170 31.96 17.95 13.70
N ILE A 171 31.25 17.15 14.51
CA ILE A 171 30.01 16.47 14.07
C ILE A 171 28.93 17.50 13.80
N HIS A 172 28.76 18.49 14.70
CA HIS A 172 27.78 19.55 14.51
C HIS A 172 28.02 20.33 13.20
N ARG A 173 29.26 20.75 12.92
CA ARG A 173 29.59 21.44 11.64
C ARG A 173 29.30 20.57 10.42
N LEU A 174 29.64 19.28 10.48
CA LEU A 174 29.40 18.36 9.37
C LEU A 174 27.90 18.17 9.12
N LEU A 175 27.11 17.99 10.18
CA LEU A 175 25.66 17.84 10.08
C LEU A 175 24.97 19.14 9.62
N CYS A 176 25.38 20.29 10.14
CA CYS A 176 24.90 21.59 9.67
C CYS A 176 25.24 21.83 8.19
N ASN A 177 26.45 21.48 7.77
CA ASN A 177 26.85 21.61 6.36
C ASN A 177 26.09 20.63 5.46
N ALA A 178 25.89 19.39 5.90
CA ALA A 178 25.10 18.40 5.16
C ALA A 178 23.65 18.87 4.99
N SER A 179 23.06 19.42 6.06
CA SER A 179 21.70 19.98 6.05
C SER A 179 21.59 21.21 5.15
N ALA A 180 22.47 22.21 5.33
CA ALA A 180 22.44 23.46 4.56
C ALA A 180 22.65 23.25 3.06
N ASN A 181 23.42 22.22 2.68
CA ASN A 181 23.71 21.90 1.28
C ASN A 181 22.83 20.78 0.71
N GLY A 182 21.82 20.31 1.44
CA GLY A 182 20.92 19.25 0.99
C GLY A 182 21.65 17.97 0.58
N TRP A 183 22.70 17.57 1.30
CA TRP A 183 23.47 16.38 0.97
C TRP A 183 22.58 15.15 1.05
N SER A 184 22.59 14.33 -0.01
CA SER A 184 21.95 13.03 0.04
C SER A 184 22.68 12.15 1.07
N PRO A 185 21.99 11.22 1.74
CA PRO A 185 22.63 10.29 2.68
C PRO A 185 23.81 9.54 2.03
N THR A 186 23.71 9.26 0.73
CA THR A 186 24.78 8.69 -0.11
C THR A 186 26.02 9.56 -0.31
N ARG A 187 25.90 10.89 -0.23
CA ARG A 187 27.06 11.80 -0.34
C ARG A 187 27.77 11.93 1.00
N THR A 188 27.04 11.83 2.11
CA THR A 188 27.59 11.76 3.47
C THR A 188 28.43 10.50 3.72
N LEU A 189 28.12 9.40 3.01
CA LEU A 189 28.89 8.15 3.01
C LEU A 189 30.33 8.29 2.50
N GLN A 190 30.69 9.38 1.82
CA GLN A 190 32.08 9.63 1.41
C GLN A 190 33.01 9.90 2.60
N HIS A 191 32.46 10.15 3.79
CA HIS A 191 33.23 10.37 5.01
C HIS A 191 33.44 9.05 5.79
N PHE A 192 34.13 8.09 5.18
CA PHE A 192 34.56 6.87 5.86
C PHE A 192 35.32 7.17 7.16
N ASP A 193 36.12 8.24 7.20
CA ASP A 193 36.85 8.66 8.39
C ASP A 193 35.92 8.98 9.58
N LEU A 194 34.73 9.54 9.33
CA LEU A 194 33.75 9.80 10.38
C LEU A 194 33.13 8.51 10.90
N ALA A 195 32.80 7.60 9.99
CA ALA A 195 32.23 6.30 10.35
C ALA A 195 33.25 5.45 11.13
N VAL A 196 34.53 5.50 10.74
CA VAL A 196 35.66 4.90 11.48
C VAL A 196 35.77 5.54 12.85
N LEU A 197 35.82 6.87 12.94
CA LEU A 197 35.92 7.59 14.23
C LEU A 197 34.78 7.22 15.19
N LEU A 198 33.55 7.17 14.68
CA LEU A 198 32.38 6.79 15.47
C LEU A 198 32.42 5.31 15.88
N SER A 199 32.97 4.44 15.05
CA SER A 199 33.21 3.04 15.39
C SER A 199 34.25 2.90 16.51
N GLU A 200 35.31 3.72 16.50
CA GLU A 200 36.34 3.69 17.55
C GLU A 200 35.82 4.25 18.89
N LEU A 201 35.07 5.36 18.85
CA LEU A 201 34.60 6.04 20.06
C LEU A 201 33.35 5.40 20.67
N GLY A 202 32.38 5.02 19.83
CA GLY A 202 31.06 4.53 20.26
C GLY A 202 30.82 3.04 20.03
N GLY A 203 31.80 2.33 19.44
CA GLY A 203 31.71 0.91 19.18
C GLY A 203 30.63 0.52 18.16
N GLY A 204 30.28 -0.77 18.15
CA GLY A 204 29.31 -1.33 17.21
C GLY A 204 27.88 -0.79 17.38
N GLY A 205 27.48 -0.42 18.60
CA GLY A 205 26.16 0.13 18.87
C GLY A 205 25.94 1.51 18.24
N ALA A 206 26.94 2.40 18.33
CA ALA A 206 26.87 3.72 17.72
C ALA A 206 26.80 3.66 16.19
N VAL A 207 27.62 2.79 15.58
CA VAL A 207 27.60 2.55 14.12
C VAL A 207 26.24 1.99 13.68
N TYR A 208 25.69 1.03 14.42
CA TYR A 208 24.38 0.43 14.11
C TYR A 208 23.26 1.48 14.16
N ALA A 209 23.21 2.30 15.22
CA ALA A 209 22.22 3.36 15.37
C ALA A 209 22.32 4.39 14.23
N LEU A 210 23.53 4.80 13.85
CA LEU A 210 23.73 5.80 12.80
C LEU A 210 23.56 5.25 11.37
N ASN A 211 23.83 3.97 11.15
CA ASN A 211 23.52 3.29 9.90
C ASN A 211 22.00 3.24 9.63
N HIS A 212 21.18 3.14 10.69
CA HIS A 212 19.70 3.15 10.59
C HIS A 212 19.09 4.54 10.76
N SER A 213 19.92 5.58 10.90
CA SER A 213 19.48 6.98 10.98
C SER A 213 19.37 7.62 9.59
N ILE A 214 18.88 8.86 9.53
CA ILE A 214 18.82 9.67 8.29
C ILE A 214 20.18 9.87 7.60
N PHE A 215 21.28 9.72 8.33
CA PHE A 215 22.63 9.87 7.79
C PHE A 215 23.11 8.63 7.03
N THR A 216 22.44 7.49 7.25
CA THR A 216 22.73 6.18 6.65
C THR A 216 24.23 5.90 6.59
N LEU A 217 24.96 5.99 7.71
CA LEU A 217 26.41 5.73 7.73
C LEU A 217 26.73 4.31 7.22
N PRO A 218 27.93 4.03 6.70
CA PRO A 218 28.27 2.70 6.22
C PRO A 218 28.12 1.66 7.35
N SER A 219 27.70 0.44 6.99
CA SER A 219 27.61 -0.64 7.98
C SER A 219 28.97 -0.99 8.56
N ARG A 220 29.03 -1.64 9.73
CA ARG A 220 30.30 -2.10 10.31
C ARG A 220 31.14 -2.95 9.33
N ASN A 221 30.49 -3.79 8.53
CA ASN A 221 31.16 -4.60 7.51
C ASN A 221 31.74 -3.73 6.38
N THR A 222 31.07 -2.63 6.06
CA THR A 222 31.52 -1.65 5.08
C THR A 222 32.64 -0.78 5.62
N ILE A 223 32.67 -0.49 6.93
CA ILE A 223 33.73 0.30 7.59
C ILE A 223 35.01 -0.53 7.76
N ARG A 224 34.89 -1.82 8.07
CA ARG A 224 36.01 -2.70 8.44
C ARG A 224 37.22 -2.61 7.48
N PRO A 225 37.07 -2.62 6.14
CA PRO A 225 38.21 -2.51 5.22
C PRO A 225 38.91 -1.14 5.26
N TYR A 226 38.21 -0.09 5.69
CA TYR A 226 38.74 1.27 5.80
C TYR A 226 39.29 1.57 7.20
N ARG A 227 39.00 0.70 8.17
CA ARG A 227 39.59 0.77 9.51
C ARG A 227 41.04 0.34 9.41
N ARG A 228 41.94 1.18 9.92
CA ARG A 228 43.34 0.80 10.12
C ARG A 228 43.40 -0.22 11.24
N GLU A 229 43.52 -1.50 10.90
CA GLU A 229 44.00 -2.49 11.85
C GLU A 229 45.53 -2.33 11.90
N ALA A 230 46.01 -1.59 12.90
CA ALA A 230 47.44 -1.47 13.14
C ALA A 230 47.92 -2.83 13.67
N ASN A 231 48.59 -3.60 12.82
CA ASN A 231 49.24 -4.85 13.19
C ASN A 231 50.51 -4.53 13.98
N LEU A 232 50.31 -4.16 15.25
CA LEU A 232 51.40 -3.92 16.18
C LEU A 232 52.04 -5.26 16.54
N MET A 233 53.35 -5.33 16.43
CA MET A 233 54.12 -6.48 16.86
C MET A 233 54.53 -6.31 18.32
N PRO A 234 54.18 -7.25 19.21
CA PRO A 234 54.63 -7.21 20.59
C PRO A 234 56.11 -7.57 20.71
N SER A 235 56.79 -6.94 21.65
CA SER A 235 58.18 -7.25 22.02
C SER A 235 58.19 -8.32 23.11
N ILE A 236 58.67 -9.53 22.80
CA ILE A 236 58.63 -10.69 23.74
C ILE A 236 59.91 -10.79 24.57
N ASN A 237 61.08 -10.49 23.99
CA ASN A 237 62.39 -10.65 24.64
C ASN A 237 63.06 -9.30 24.98
N GLY A 238 62.25 -8.30 25.29
CA GLY A 238 62.67 -6.90 25.49
C GLY A 238 62.44 -6.05 24.24
N VAL A 239 62.41 -4.72 24.43
CA VAL A 239 62.03 -3.78 23.37
C VAL A 239 63.17 -3.61 22.36
N GLY A 240 63.01 -4.17 21.16
CA GLY A 240 63.96 -4.03 20.07
C GLY A 240 63.72 -2.77 19.22
N ALA A 241 64.79 -2.09 18.80
CA ALA A 241 64.69 -0.92 17.92
C ALA A 241 64.00 -1.23 16.58
N ALA A 242 64.17 -2.43 16.05
CA ALA A 242 63.48 -2.87 14.82
C ALA A 242 61.96 -3.00 15.00
N GLU A 243 61.51 -3.40 16.19
CA GLU A 243 60.11 -3.58 16.53
C GLU A 243 59.43 -2.23 16.76
N ILE A 244 60.11 -1.31 17.45
CA ILE A 244 59.69 0.09 17.60
C ILE A 244 59.48 0.70 16.20
N SER A 245 60.50 0.65 15.34
CA SER A 245 60.41 1.23 13.99
C SER A 245 59.28 0.61 13.17
N ARG A 246 59.05 -0.70 13.28
CA ARG A 246 57.93 -1.39 12.63
C ARG A 246 56.57 -0.91 13.15
N ASN A 247 56.41 -0.80 14.46
CA ASN A 247 55.16 -0.36 15.08
C ASN A 247 54.86 1.11 14.78
N ILE A 248 55.88 1.96 14.76
CA ILE A 248 55.77 3.35 14.31
C ILE A 248 55.33 3.39 12.85
N ALA A 249 55.97 2.60 11.98
CA ALA A 249 55.57 2.53 10.57
C ALA A 249 54.14 1.97 10.40
N ALA A 250 53.71 1.02 11.22
CA ALA A 250 52.34 0.49 11.17
C ALA A 250 51.28 1.54 11.61
N LEU A 251 51.61 2.42 12.55
CA LEU A 251 50.69 3.46 13.05
C LEU A 251 50.69 4.72 12.17
N PHE A 252 51.89 5.17 11.79
CA PHE A 252 52.15 6.48 11.18
C PHE A 252 52.59 6.40 9.72
N GLY A 253 52.87 5.21 9.19
CA GLY A 253 53.32 5.04 7.82
C GLY A 253 52.28 5.45 6.78
N PRO A 254 52.73 5.67 5.53
CA PRO A 254 51.86 6.00 4.41
C PRO A 254 50.73 4.97 4.26
N ARG A 255 49.49 5.43 4.03
CA ARG A 255 48.38 4.53 3.74
C ARG A 255 48.58 3.95 2.35
N GLU A 256 48.59 2.63 2.22
CA GLU A 256 48.23 1.97 0.96
C GLU A 256 46.72 2.17 0.76
N SER A 257 46.31 3.38 0.40
CA SER A 257 44.92 3.65 0.07
C SER A 257 44.61 2.97 -1.26
N HIS A 258 43.45 2.31 -1.38
CA HIS A 258 42.97 1.72 -2.63
C HIS A 258 42.77 2.72 -3.80
N SER A 259 43.12 3.99 -3.60
CA SER A 259 43.02 5.07 -4.58
C SER A 259 44.36 5.79 -4.72
N ASP A 260 45.36 5.11 -5.27
CA ASP A 260 46.72 5.63 -5.54
C ASP A 260 46.79 6.70 -6.66
N GLN A 261 45.96 7.75 -6.61
CA GLN A 261 46.07 8.86 -7.57
C GLN A 261 46.04 10.27 -6.96
N ALA A 262 45.86 10.44 -5.65
CA ALA A 262 45.93 11.76 -5.05
C ALA A 262 47.36 12.08 -4.59
N SER A 263 48.13 12.66 -5.51
CA SER A 263 49.24 13.59 -5.28
C SER A 263 50.24 13.23 -4.18
N ARG A 264 51.38 12.66 -4.60
CA ARG A 264 52.65 12.80 -3.88
C ARG A 264 52.91 14.29 -3.66
N VAL A 265 52.56 14.80 -2.48
CA VAL A 265 53.15 16.03 -1.97
C VAL A 265 54.60 15.66 -1.68
N GLU A 266 55.54 16.30 -2.38
CA GLU A 266 56.96 16.17 -2.08
C GLU A 266 57.16 16.67 -0.65
N GLU A 267 57.41 15.74 0.28
CA GLU A 267 57.72 16.07 1.67
C GLU A 267 59.05 16.84 1.66
N GLU A 268 58.99 18.14 1.97
CA GLU A 268 60.17 18.88 2.43
C GLU A 268 60.60 18.25 3.76
N ASP A 269 61.79 17.64 3.76
CA ASP A 269 62.45 17.03 4.91
C ASP A 269 62.76 18.10 5.98
N ASP A 270 61.75 18.55 6.71
CA ASP A 270 61.95 19.34 7.92
C ASP A 270 62.33 18.37 9.05
N PRO A 271 63.52 18.51 9.68
CA PRO A 271 63.95 17.62 10.75
C PRO A 271 63.17 17.93 12.03
N TYR A 272 62.05 17.24 12.23
CA TYR A 272 61.32 17.28 13.50
C TYR A 272 62.06 16.45 14.56
N GLY A 273 62.31 17.06 15.73
CA GLY A 273 62.78 16.35 16.91
C GLY A 273 61.63 15.60 17.57
N PHE A 274 61.76 14.28 17.73
CA PHE A 274 60.76 13.44 18.42
C PHE A 274 61.24 13.10 19.84
N SER A 275 60.32 13.12 20.81
CA SER A 275 60.55 12.60 22.16
C SER A 275 59.78 11.29 22.32
N LEU A 276 60.47 10.24 22.75
CA LEU A 276 59.88 8.94 23.05
C LEU A 276 59.84 8.77 24.57
N SER A 277 58.65 8.55 25.11
CA SER A 277 58.44 8.29 26.53
C SER A 277 57.80 6.91 26.68
N PHE A 278 58.27 6.14 27.66
CA PHE A 278 57.73 4.83 27.98
C PHE A 278 57.13 4.86 29.38
N ASP A 279 55.99 4.21 29.55
CA ASP A 279 55.33 3.98 30.83
C ASP A 279 54.76 2.56 30.86
N GLU A 280 54.54 2.03 32.05
CA GLU A 280 54.00 0.69 32.25
C GLU A 280 52.51 0.74 32.53
N VAL A 281 51.73 -0.13 31.88
CA VAL A 281 50.30 -0.29 32.14
C VAL A 281 50.06 -1.67 32.72
N ALA A 282 49.36 -1.73 33.86
CA ALA A 282 48.93 -3.00 34.41
C ALA A 282 47.91 -3.67 33.47
N ALA A 283 48.29 -4.83 32.92
CA ALA A 283 47.42 -5.65 32.08
C ALA A 283 47.03 -6.96 32.77
N GLU A 284 45.91 -7.55 32.36
CA GLU A 284 45.49 -8.86 32.86
C GLU A 284 46.46 -9.95 32.38
N ARG A 285 46.89 -10.84 33.29
CA ARG A 285 47.80 -11.94 32.95
C ARG A 285 47.05 -13.01 32.17
N ARG A 286 47.19 -13.02 30.85
CA ARG A 286 46.67 -14.05 29.95
C ARG A 286 47.78 -14.54 29.03
N ILE A 287 47.77 -15.84 28.78
CA ILE A 287 48.68 -16.47 27.84
C ILE A 287 48.08 -16.29 26.46
N ASP A 288 48.82 -15.67 25.55
CA ASP A 288 48.42 -15.44 24.17
C ASP A 288 49.47 -16.01 23.21
N TYR A 289 49.01 -16.53 22.08
CA TYR A 289 49.86 -17.04 20.99
C TYR A 289 50.00 -15.98 19.90
N PHE A 290 51.22 -15.69 19.48
CA PHE A 290 51.55 -14.72 18.44
C PHE A 290 51.97 -15.46 17.16
N PRO A 291 51.04 -15.65 16.20
CA PRO A 291 51.31 -16.46 15.01
C PRO A 291 52.39 -15.87 14.10
N GLU A 292 52.67 -14.56 14.18
CA GLU A 292 53.69 -13.90 13.36
C GLU A 292 55.11 -14.29 13.74
N THR A 293 55.32 -14.64 15.00
CA THR A 293 56.62 -15.05 15.56
C THR A 293 56.66 -16.52 15.94
N ASP A 294 55.50 -17.20 15.94
CA ASP A 294 55.31 -18.55 16.46
C ASP A 294 55.72 -18.66 17.95
N GLU A 295 55.43 -17.62 18.72
CA GLU A 295 55.80 -17.52 20.14
C GLU A 295 54.56 -17.42 21.04
N MET A 296 54.69 -17.89 22.28
CA MET A 296 53.70 -17.73 23.33
C MET A 296 54.16 -16.62 24.27
N GLY A 297 53.33 -15.61 24.52
CA GLY A 297 53.62 -14.58 25.52
C GLY A 297 52.57 -14.49 26.62
N GLY A 298 52.71 -13.49 27.49
CA GLY A 298 51.89 -13.33 28.69
C GLY A 298 52.44 -14.04 29.94
N PHE A 299 53.59 -14.70 29.83
CA PHE A 299 54.34 -15.26 30.94
C PHE A 299 55.31 -14.22 31.52
N TRP A 300 54.81 -13.24 32.26
CA TRP A 300 55.67 -12.30 32.98
C TRP A 300 55.54 -12.53 34.49
N GLY A 301 56.64 -13.02 35.09
CA GLY A 301 56.86 -13.14 36.52
C GLY A 301 57.97 -12.21 36.96
#